data_AF-A0A194AFN4-F1
#
_entry.id   AF-A0A194AFN4-F1
#
_cell.length_a   1.000
_cell.length_b   1.000
_cell.length_c   1.000
_cell.angle_alpha   90.00
_cell.angle_beta   90.00
_cell.angle_gamma   90.00
#
_symmetry.space_group_name_H-M   'P 1'
#
loop_
_entity.id
_entity.type
_entity.pdbx_description
1 polymer ?
#
loop_
_entity_poly.entity_id
_entity_poly.type
_entity_poly.pdbx_seq_one_letter_code
_entity_poly.pdbx_strand_id
1 'polypeptide(L)'
;MINISKDIRDNFEKCLAHESISERVRPFYRKWLRYYLDFCHKYQHDLSDRTSLNLFMEKLAAKHQPGNLIRQASHAVSIFYKHCQADQIKGKDHTRKHPCLLFNPKALKYHL
;
A
#
# COMPACT_ATOMS: atom_id res chain seq x y z
N MET A 1 6.02 11.35 6.71
CA MET A 1 4.61 11.14 6.34
C MET A 1 4.36 11.89 5.06
N ILE A 2 4.01 11.17 4.00
CA ILE A 2 3.64 11.72 2.70
C ILE A 2 2.29 12.38 2.85
N ASN A 3 2.20 13.58 2.30
CA ASN A 3 0.91 14.21 2.09
C ASN A 3 0.25 13.55 0.87
N ILE A 4 -0.82 12.79 1.09
CA ILE A 4 -1.58 12.18 0.00
C ILE A 4 -2.34 13.30 -0.73
N SER A 5 -2.24 13.37 -2.07
CA SER A 5 -3.03 14.33 -2.85
C SER A 5 -4.52 14.14 -2.57
N LYS A 6 -5.27 15.24 -2.60
CA LYS A 6 -6.73 15.24 -2.46
C LYS A 6 -7.37 14.29 -3.47
N ASP A 7 -6.85 14.21 -4.69
CA ASP A 7 -7.40 13.35 -5.76
C ASP A 7 -7.32 11.86 -5.42
N ILE A 8 -6.18 11.41 -4.87
CA ILE A 8 -6.00 10.00 -4.47
C ILE A 8 -6.93 9.68 -3.31
N ARG A 9 -7.08 10.60 -2.35
CA ARG A 9 -7.99 10.41 -1.21
C ARG A 9 -9.44 10.36 -1.68
N ASP A 10 -9.87 11.28 -2.53
CA ASP A 10 -11.25 11.37 -2.99
C ASP A 10 -11.61 10.18 -3.89
N ASN A 11 -10.69 9.71 -4.73
CA ASN A 11 -10.85 8.47 -5.48
C ASN A 11 -10.96 7.26 -4.54
N PHE A 12 -10.11 7.19 -3.51
CA PHE A 12 -10.19 6.11 -2.53
C PHE A 12 -11.50 6.10 -1.75
N GLU A 13 -12.05 7.26 -1.39
CA GLU A 13 -13.37 7.34 -0.76
C GLU A 13 -14.48 6.80 -1.68
N LYS A 14 -14.42 7.08 -2.99
CA LYS A 14 -15.34 6.49 -3.97
C LYS A 14 -15.18 4.97 -4.04
N CYS A 15 -13.94 4.47 -4.05
CA CYS A 15 -13.63 3.04 -4.03
C CYS A 15 -14.20 2.37 -2.74
N LEU A 16 -14.08 3.01 -1.57
CA LEU A 16 -14.66 2.50 -0.31
C LEU A 16 -16.20 2.52 -0.32
N ALA A 17 -16.81 3.54 -0.92
CA ALA A 17 -18.25 3.62 -1.07
C ALA A 17 -18.79 2.53 -2.01
N HIS A 18 -18.09 2.27 -3.12
CA HIS A 18 -18.41 1.19 -4.06
C HIS A 18 -18.39 -0.19 -3.38
N GLU A 19 -17.39 -0.45 -2.55
CA GLU A 19 -17.25 -1.69 -1.78
C GLU A 19 -18.19 -1.76 -0.55
N SER A 20 -19.15 -0.83 -0.42
CA SER A 20 -20.10 -0.75 0.70
C SER A 20 -19.44 -0.71 2.09
N ILE A 21 -18.23 -0.15 2.18
CA ILE A 21 -17.50 -0.03 3.44
C ILE A 21 -18.18 1.03 4.32
N SER A 22 -18.53 0.63 5.54
CA SER A 22 -19.18 1.51 6.53
C SER A 22 -18.33 2.76 6.82
N GLU A 23 -18.98 3.92 6.84
CA GLU A 23 -18.34 5.21 7.13
C GLU A 23 -17.59 5.24 8.47
N ARG A 24 -18.06 4.47 9.46
CA ARG A 24 -17.40 4.34 10.76
C ARG A 24 -15.99 3.77 10.66
N VAL A 25 -15.73 2.90 9.67
CA VAL A 25 -14.43 2.24 9.51
C VAL A 25 -13.55 2.90 8.45
N ARG A 26 -14.10 3.73 7.57
CA ARG A 26 -13.34 4.45 6.52
C ARG A 26 -12.11 5.23 7.05
N PRO A 27 -12.15 5.90 8.23
CA PRO A 27 -10.96 6.54 8.78
C PRO A 27 -9.76 5.59 8.97
N PHE A 28 -10.01 4.34 9.34
CA PHE A 28 -8.96 3.33 9.50
C PHE A 28 -8.41 2.89 8.14
N TYR A 29 -9.27 2.73 7.14
CA TYR A 29 -8.85 2.41 5.77
C TYR A 29 -7.96 3.51 5.18
N ARG A 30 -8.33 4.79 5.37
CA ARG A 30 -7.49 5.93 4.98
C ARG A 30 -6.12 5.91 5.66
N LYS A 31 -6.06 5.55 6.94
CA LYS A 31 -4.81 5.43 7.69
C LYS A 31 -3.91 4.35 7.10
N TRP A 32 -4.47 3.18 6.79
CA TRP A 32 -3.73 2.09 6.18
C TRP A 32 -3.20 2.44 4.80
N LEU A 33 -4.01 3.10 3.95
CA LEU A 33 -3.55 3.58 2.66
C LEU A 33 -2.37 4.54 2.80
N ARG A 34 -2.42 5.47 3.75
CA ARG A 34 -1.31 6.39 4.01
C ARG A 34 -0.03 5.67 4.41
N TYR A 35 -0.13 4.71 5.32
CA TYR A 35 1.03 3.95 5.78
C TYR A 35 1.62 3.08 4.67
N TYR A 36 0.77 2.56 3.80
CA TYR A 36 1.19 1.82 2.62
C TYR A 36 1.92 2.73 1.62
N LEU A 37 1.38 3.92 1.30
CA LEU A 37 2.07 4.87 0.42
C LEU A 37 3.39 5.37 1.02
N ASP A 38 3.43 5.63 2.33
CA ASP A 38 4.66 5.92 3.08
C ASP A 38 5.68 4.80 2.97
N PHE A 39 5.21 3.54 3.02
CA PHE A 39 6.04 2.36 2.82
C PHE A 39 6.58 2.32 1.39
N CYS A 40 5.74 2.41 0.36
CA CYS A 40 6.17 2.37 -1.03
C CYS A 40 7.22 3.45 -1.33
N HIS A 41 7.00 4.68 -0.89
CA HIS A 41 7.95 5.77 -1.09
C HIS A 41 9.26 5.56 -0.31
N LYS A 42 9.20 5.07 0.94
CA LYS A 42 10.40 4.85 1.76
C LYS A 42 11.31 3.77 1.17
N TYR A 43 10.74 2.74 0.57
CA TYR A 43 11.49 1.61 0.02
C TYR A 43 11.55 1.61 -1.51
N GLN A 44 11.11 2.70 -2.16
CA GLN A 44 11.04 2.86 -3.62
C GLN A 44 10.36 1.68 -4.33
N HIS A 45 9.34 1.10 -3.71
CA HIS A 45 8.54 0.07 -4.35
C HIS A 45 7.58 0.68 -5.36
N ASP A 46 7.50 0.05 -6.53
CA ASP A 46 6.48 0.40 -7.51
C ASP A 46 5.09 0.17 -6.92
N LEU A 47 4.24 1.19 -7.01
CA LEU A 47 2.85 1.11 -6.56
C LEU A 47 2.07 0.04 -7.33
N SER A 48 2.52 -0.30 -8.53
CA SER A 48 1.97 -1.35 -9.39
C SER A 48 2.42 -2.76 -9.00
N ASP A 49 3.49 -2.87 -8.21
CA ASP A 49 4.06 -4.16 -7.82
C ASP A 49 3.29 -4.76 -6.64
N ARG A 50 2.58 -5.87 -6.90
CA ARG A 50 1.82 -6.60 -5.90
C ARG A 50 2.70 -7.22 -4.81
N THR A 51 4.01 -7.37 -5.03
CA THR A 51 4.94 -7.86 -3.99
C THR A 51 5.06 -6.86 -2.83
N SER A 52 4.89 -5.57 -3.09
CA SER A 52 4.97 -4.52 -2.07
C SER A 52 3.85 -4.62 -1.02
N LEU A 53 2.69 -5.18 -1.38
CA LEU A 53 1.62 -5.50 -0.44
C LEU A 53 2.03 -6.62 0.53
N ASN A 54 2.65 -7.69 0.03
CA ASN A 54 3.12 -8.78 0.89
C ASN A 54 4.20 -8.28 1.87
N LEU A 55 5.17 -7.50 1.38
CA LEU A 55 6.20 -6.89 2.23
C LEU A 55 5.62 -5.94 3.28
N PHE A 56 4.56 -5.20 2.92
CA PHE A 56 3.84 -4.36 3.87
C PHE A 56 3.15 -5.19 4.97
N MET A 57 2.49 -6.30 4.61
CA MET A 57 1.86 -7.20 5.58
C MET A 57 2.89 -7.86 6.52
N GLU A 58 4.00 -8.36 5.98
CA GLU A 58 5.11 -8.91 6.75
C GLU A 58 5.67 -7.89 7.74
N LYS A 59 5.80 -6.63 7.32
CA LYS A 59 6.25 -5.56 8.20
C LYS A 59 5.26 -5.26 9.33
N LEU A 60 3.96 -5.32 9.07
CA LEU A 60 2.95 -5.15 10.14
C LEU A 60 2.99 -6.33 11.11
N ALA A 61 3.15 -7.55 10.61
CA ALA A 61 3.31 -8.76 11.43
C ALA A 61 4.56 -8.67 12.32
N ALA A 62 5.70 -8.26 11.76
CA ALA A 62 6.95 -8.06 12.50
C ALA A 62 6.85 -6.96 13.58
N LYS A 63 5.89 -6.03 13.44
CA LYS A 63 5.57 -5.02 14.45
C LYS A 63 4.54 -5.48 15.48
N HIS A 64 4.26 -6.78 15.55
CA HIS A 64 3.25 -7.37 16.43
C HIS A 64 1.85 -6.74 16.29
N GLN A 65 1.51 -6.26 15.08
CA GLN A 65 0.14 -5.82 14.84
C GLN A 65 -0.81 -7.03 14.91
N PRO A 66 -1.97 -6.90 15.56
CA PRO A 66 -2.93 -7.99 15.66
C PRO A 66 -3.48 -8.34 14.27
N GLY A 67 -3.75 -9.63 14.04
CA GLY A 67 -4.09 -10.15 12.71
C GLY A 67 -5.33 -9.51 12.07
N ASN A 68 -6.29 -9.03 12.88
CA ASN A 68 -7.43 -8.25 12.38
C ASN A 68 -7.01 -6.93 11.74
N LEU A 69 -6.01 -6.23 12.28
CA LEU A 69 -5.48 -4.99 11.73
C LEU A 69 -4.66 -5.25 10.47
N ILE A 70 -3.88 -6.34 10.44
CA ILE A 70 -3.15 -6.76 9.22
C ILE A 70 -4.14 -7.07 8.10
N ARG A 71 -5.22 -7.82 8.39
CA ARG A 71 -6.28 -8.10 7.41
C ARG A 71 -6.97 -6.83 6.93
N GLN A 72 -7.28 -5.90 7.83
CA GLN A 72 -7.90 -4.62 7.46
C GLN A 72 -6.97 -3.79 6.57
N ALA A 73 -5.67 -3.76 6.88
CA ALA A 73 -4.66 -3.08 6.08
C ALA A 73 -4.55 -3.70 4.68
N SER A 74 -4.46 -5.03 4.62
CA SER A 74 -4.44 -5.80 3.37
C SER A 74 -5.66 -5.50 2.51
N HIS A 75 -6.85 -5.50 3.13
CA HIS A 75 -8.10 -5.20 2.44
C HIS A 75 -8.13 -3.77 1.89
N ALA A 76 -7.71 -2.78 2.68
CA ALA A 76 -7.65 -1.39 2.24
C ALA A 76 -6.75 -1.20 1.01
N VAL A 77 -5.57 -1.84 1.01
CA VAL A 77 -4.64 -1.77 -0.12
C VAL A 77 -5.18 -2.55 -1.33
N SER A 78 -5.85 -3.69 -1.12
CA SER A 78 -6.50 -4.44 -2.20
C SER A 78 -7.58 -3.61 -2.92
N ILE A 79 -8.42 -2.88 -2.17
CA ILE A 79 -9.42 -1.96 -2.75
C ILE A 79 -8.73 -0.87 -3.59
N PHE A 80 -7.61 -0.33 -3.09
CA PHE A 80 -6.83 0.65 -3.83
C PHE A 80 -6.32 0.09 -5.18
N TYR A 81 -5.80 -1.13 -5.20
CA TYR A 81 -5.38 -1.81 -6.43
C TYR A 81 -6.53 -2.08 -7.40
N LYS A 82 -7.66 -2.57 -6.90
CA LYS A 82 -8.78 -3.02 -7.74
C LYS A 82 -9.51 -1.88 -8.45
N HIS A 83 -9.75 -0.78 -7.73
CA HIS A 83 -10.68 0.27 -8.19
C HIS A 83 -10.01 1.62 -8.39
N CYS A 84 -8.86 1.85 -7.76
CA CYS A 84 -8.24 3.17 -7.67
C CYS A 84 -6.93 3.29 -8.48
N GLN A 85 -6.36 2.19 -9.00
CA GLN A 85 -5.17 2.20 -9.87
C GLN A 85 -5.44 2.30 -11.38
N ALA A 86 -6.70 2.31 -11.82
CA ALA A 86 -7.03 2.27 -13.25
C ALA A 86 -6.55 3.50 -14.06
N ASP A 87 -6.44 4.69 -13.43
CA ASP A 87 -6.19 5.93 -14.18
C ASP A 87 -5.05 6.83 -13.66
N GLN A 88 -4.45 6.56 -12.48
CA GLN A 88 -3.60 7.56 -11.81
C GLN A 88 -2.07 7.29 -11.87
N ILE A 89 -1.63 6.19 -12.49
CA ILE A 89 -0.19 5.85 -12.68
C ILE A 89 0.24 6.10 -14.15
N LYS A 90 -0.44 6.99 -14.88
CA LYS A 90 0.05 7.51 -16.17
C LYS A 90 0.46 8.96 -15.99
N GLY A 91 1.65 9.19 -15.46
CA GLY A 91 2.16 10.56 -15.36
C GLY A 91 3.31 10.75 -14.40
N LYS A 92 4.44 10.12 -14.69
CA LYS A 92 5.79 10.68 -14.58
C LYS A 92 6.78 9.64 -15.09
N ASP A 93 7.10 9.75 -16.37
CA ASP A 93 8.37 9.29 -16.90
C ASP A 93 9.50 9.93 -16.08
N HIS A 94 10.32 9.10 -15.45
CA HIS A 94 11.75 9.35 -15.47
C HIS A 94 12.42 8.03 -15.82
N THR A 95 12.77 7.93 -17.10
CA THR A 95 13.87 7.10 -17.60
C THR A 95 14.92 6.81 -16.52
N ARG A 96 15.15 5.52 -16.21
CA ARG A 96 16.49 4.90 -16.15
C ARG A 96 16.42 3.47 -15.61
N LYS A 97 16.62 2.57 -16.57
CA LYS A 97 17.34 1.30 -16.45
C LYS A 97 16.88 0.39 -15.32
N HIS A 98 16.14 -0.63 -15.73
CA HIS A 98 16.37 -1.99 -15.28
C HIS A 98 17.89 -2.24 -15.20
N PRO A 99 18.40 -2.64 -14.03
CA PRO A 99 19.15 -3.88 -14.03
C PRO A 99 18.75 -4.79 -12.86
N CYS A 100 18.76 -6.08 -13.16
CA CYS A 100 19.04 -7.19 -12.25
C CYS A 100 17.95 -7.49 -11.19
N LEU A 101 17.19 -8.58 -11.36
CA LEU A 101 17.68 -9.92 -10.98
C LEU A 101 18.73 -9.85 -9.87
N LEU A 102 18.29 -9.71 -8.63
CA LEU A 102 18.93 -10.34 -7.47
C LEU A 102 17.93 -10.34 -6.32
N PHE A 103 17.09 -11.37 -6.35
CA PHE A 103 16.47 -11.94 -5.17
C PHE A 103 17.57 -12.15 -4.12
N ASN A 104 17.55 -11.35 -3.05
CA ASN A 104 18.43 -11.54 -1.90
C ASN A 104 17.58 -11.81 -0.66
N PRO A 105 17.37 -13.08 -0.29
CA PRO A 105 16.56 -13.45 0.88
C PRO A 105 17.25 -13.22 2.24
N LYS A 106 18.38 -12.49 2.31
CA LYS A 106 19.19 -12.38 3.55
C LYS A 106 19.00 -11.11 4.39
N ALA A 107 17.95 -10.32 4.17
CA ALA A 107 17.65 -9.15 5.02
C ALA A 107 16.51 -9.37 6.03
N LEU A 108 15.96 -10.59 6.15
CA LEU A 108 15.15 -11.01 7.29
C LEU A 108 16.09 -11.39 8.45
N LYS A 109 16.70 -10.39 9.09
CA LYS A 109 17.23 -10.53 10.44
C LYS A 109 16.30 -9.80 11.41
N TYR A 110 15.15 -10.42 11.68
CA TYR A 110 14.51 -10.27 12.98
C TYR A 110 15.14 -11.35 13.86
N HIS A 111 16.14 -10.95 14.64
CA HIS A 111 16.71 -11.80 15.68
C HIS A 111 15.62 -12.01 16.75
N LEU A 112 15.35 -13.29 17.07
CA LEU A 112 14.76 -13.66 18.35
C LEU A 112 15.59 -13.12 19.51
#